data_AF-A0AAV1LCL5-F1
#
_entry.id   AF-A0AAV1LCL5-F1
#
_cell.length_a   1.000
_cell.length_b   1.000
_cell.length_c   1.000
_cell.angle_alpha   90.00
_cell.angle_beta   90.00
_cell.angle_gamma   90.00
#
_symmetry.space_group_name_H-M   'P 1'
#
loop_
_entity.id
_entity.type
_entity.pdbx_description
1 polymer ?
#
loop_
_entity_poly.entity_id
_entity_poly.type
_entity_poly.pdbx_seq_one_letter_code
_entity_poly.pdbx_strand_id
1 'polypeptide(L)'
;MSITADVYCEKLNTMFEKLTRFQPALVNHSSPLLLHDNARPHTAQPTVSKLQELRLEALRYPPYSPDLTPTDFYFFQNLDKILACKKLNTQEAVQNTLEEFITSRPDDFFKKGINKLP
;
A
#
# COMPACT_ATOMS: atom_id res chain seq x y z
N MET A 1 -0.96 18.79 -0.39
CA MET A 1 0.43 18.35 -0.18
C MET A 1 0.70 17.18 -1.10
N SER A 2 1.77 17.24 -1.87
CA SER A 2 2.19 16.12 -2.74
C SER A 2 3.21 15.26 -2.00
N ILE A 3 3.21 13.95 -2.26
CA ILE A 3 4.21 13.05 -1.69
C ILE A 3 5.55 13.29 -2.38
N THR A 4 6.56 13.69 -1.61
CA THR A 4 7.96 13.75 -2.06
C THR A 4 8.66 12.42 -1.77
N ALA A 5 9.87 12.23 -2.32
CA ALA A 5 10.67 11.04 -2.04
C ALA A 5 10.96 10.89 -0.53
N ASP A 6 11.30 11.99 0.14
CA ASP A 6 11.58 11.98 1.58
C ASP A 6 10.36 11.57 2.41
N VAL A 7 9.19 12.15 2.10
CA VAL A 7 7.92 11.79 2.77
C VAL A 7 7.58 10.31 2.51
N TYR A 8 7.87 9.81 1.32
CA TYR A 8 7.66 8.40 1.00
C TYR A 8 8.61 7.48 1.78
N CYS A 9 9.89 7.85 1.92
CA CYS A 9 10.87 7.11 2.73
C CYS A 9 10.43 7.02 4.20
N GLU A 10 9.91 8.10 4.79
CA GLU A 10 9.38 8.08 6.16
C GLU A 10 8.17 7.14 6.30
N LYS A 11 7.30 7.11 5.28
CA LYS A 11 6.18 6.15 5.23
C LYS A 11 6.66 4.71 5.13
N LEU A 12 7.72 4.44 4.36
CA LEU A 12 8.33 3.12 4.27
C LEU A 12 8.90 2.66 5.62
N ASN A 13 9.59 3.54 6.36
CA ASN A 13 10.06 3.24 7.71
C ASN A 13 8.89 2.83 8.62
N THR A 14 7.87 3.69 8.69
CA THR A 14 6.68 3.44 9.53
C THR A 14 5.97 2.14 9.15
N MET A 15 5.88 1.85 7.84
CA MET A 15 5.28 0.61 7.34
C MET A 15 6.12 -0.61 7.75
N PHE A 16 7.44 -0.54 7.60
CA PHE A 16 8.33 -1.66 7.89
C PHE A 16 8.41 -1.99 9.39
N GLU A 17 8.38 -0.97 10.26
CA GLU A 17 8.27 -1.17 11.71
C GLU A 17 7.00 -1.93 12.08
N LYS A 18 5.87 -1.54 11.50
CA LYS A 18 4.58 -2.24 11.70
C LYS A 18 4.66 -3.67 11.15
N LEU A 19 5.22 -3.86 9.95
CA LEU A 19 5.37 -5.18 9.34
C LEU A 19 6.21 -6.11 10.23
N THR A 20 7.32 -5.62 10.78
CA THR A 20 8.18 -6.35 11.72
C THR A 20 7.42 -6.77 12.98
N ARG A 21 6.55 -5.88 13.50
CA ARG A 21 5.73 -6.16 14.68
C ARG A 21 4.63 -7.20 14.41
N PHE A 22 3.93 -7.09 13.28
CA PHE A 22 2.76 -7.93 12.99
C PHE A 22 3.10 -9.24 12.28
N GLN A 23 4.21 -9.28 11.54
CA GLN A 23 4.63 -10.43 10.73
C GLN A 23 6.16 -10.63 10.79
N PRO A 24 6.73 -10.91 11.97
CA PRO A 24 8.18 -11.07 12.12
C PRO A 24 8.75 -12.21 11.26
N ALA A 25 7.96 -13.26 11.02
CA ALA A 25 8.36 -14.39 10.18
C ALA A 25 8.65 -13.96 8.73
N LEU A 26 7.85 -13.04 8.17
CA LEU A 26 8.03 -12.56 6.80
C LEU A 26 9.34 -11.78 6.65
N VAL A 27 9.62 -10.92 7.62
CA VAL A 27 10.84 -10.09 7.64
C VAL A 27 12.09 -10.94 7.86
N ASN A 28 12.02 -11.93 8.76
CA ASN A 28 13.19 -12.72 9.14
C ASN A 28 13.53 -13.85 8.16
N HIS A 29 12.55 -14.41 7.43
CA HIS A 29 12.76 -15.63 6.65
C HIS A 29 12.56 -15.48 5.15
N SER A 30 11.94 -14.40 4.66
CA SER A 30 11.43 -14.40 3.28
C SER A 30 11.58 -13.08 2.53
N SER A 31 12.35 -12.11 3.02
CA SER A 31 12.63 -10.80 2.36
C SER A 31 11.38 -10.20 1.69
N PRO A 32 10.60 -9.35 2.38
CA PRO A 32 9.30 -8.93 1.88
C PRO A 32 9.39 -8.27 0.49
N LEU A 33 8.49 -8.69 -0.41
CA LEU A 33 8.33 -8.11 -1.73
C LEU A 33 7.39 -6.90 -1.66
N LEU A 34 7.82 -5.78 -2.25
CA LEU A 34 7.03 -4.56 -2.37
C LEU A 34 6.51 -4.41 -3.80
N LEU A 35 5.18 -4.33 -3.95
CA LEU A 35 4.54 -3.95 -5.20
C LEU A 35 4.04 -2.51 -5.11
N HIS A 36 4.58 -1.64 -5.94
CA HIS A 36 4.21 -0.22 -6.04
C HIS A 36 4.41 0.29 -7.48
N ASP A 37 3.79 1.42 -7.82
CA ASP A 37 3.89 2.02 -9.15
C ASP A 37 5.20 2.80 -9.35
N ASN A 38 5.50 3.11 -10.62
CA ASN A 38 6.71 3.82 -11.02
C ASN A 38 6.59 5.36 -10.87
N ALA A 39 5.79 5.85 -9.91
CA ALA A 39 5.68 7.29 -9.66
C ALA A 39 7.06 7.88 -9.32
N ARG A 40 7.31 9.14 -9.71
CA ARG A 40 8.64 9.77 -9.54
C ARG A 40 9.21 9.67 -8.11
N PRO A 41 8.42 9.87 -7.03
CA PRO A 41 8.93 9.69 -5.67
C PRO A 41 9.36 8.24 -5.38
N HIS A 42 8.67 7.25 -5.95
CA HIS A 42 8.89 5.83 -5.70
C HIS A 42 10.15 5.28 -6.37
N THR A 43 10.55 5.86 -7.51
CA THR A 43 11.75 5.47 -8.25
C THR A 43 12.94 6.42 -8.01
N ALA A 44 12.78 7.40 -7.11
CA ALA A 44 13.83 8.36 -6.80
C ALA A 44 15.00 7.67 -6.07
N GLN A 45 16.21 8.20 -6.25
CA GLN A 45 17.42 7.67 -5.60
C GLN A 45 17.28 7.51 -4.07
N PRO A 46 16.74 8.49 -3.30
CA PRO A 46 16.54 8.31 -1.87
C PRO A 46 15.67 7.10 -1.52
N THR A 47 14.63 6.85 -2.31
CA THR A 47 13.72 5.72 -2.12
C THR A 47 14.37 4.40 -2.48
N VAL A 48 15.12 4.34 -3.58
CA VAL A 48 15.88 3.13 -3.94
C VAL A 48 16.87 2.76 -2.84
N SER A 49 17.63 3.74 -2.32
CA SER A 49 18.55 3.52 -1.20
C SER A 49 17.81 3.04 0.06
N LYS A 50 16.64 3.62 0.35
CA LYS A 50 15.83 3.22 1.52
C LYS A 50 15.31 1.78 1.38
N LEU A 51 14.86 1.37 0.21
CA LEU A 51 14.41 -0.02 -0.03
C LEU A 51 15.55 -1.02 0.19
N GLN A 52 16.77 -0.68 -0.26
CA GLN A 52 17.97 -1.49 -0.02
C GLN A 52 18.32 -1.60 1.47
N GLU A 53 18.26 -0.48 2.20
CA GLU A 53 18.49 -0.43 3.66
C GLU A 53 17.51 -1.34 4.41
N LEU A 54 16.22 -1.29 4.05
CA LEU A 54 15.16 -2.11 4.64
C LEU A 54 15.14 -3.55 4.14
N ARG A 55 16.00 -3.91 3.17
CA ARG A 55 16.00 -5.21 2.47
C ARG A 55 14.63 -5.57 1.89
N LEU A 56 13.91 -4.56 1.41
CA LEU A 56 12.65 -4.69 0.68
C LEU A 56 12.95 -4.78 -0.81
N GLU A 57 12.55 -5.87 -1.43
CA GLU A 57 12.69 -6.05 -2.87
C GLU A 57 11.45 -5.50 -3.58
N ALA A 58 11.64 -4.43 -4.37
CA ALA A 58 10.58 -3.88 -5.20
C ALA A 58 10.39 -4.70 -6.47
N LEU A 59 9.17 -5.20 -6.68
CA LEU A 59 8.79 -5.92 -7.90
C LEU A 59 8.79 -4.96 -9.09
N ARG A 60 9.34 -5.43 -10.22
CA ARG A 60 9.33 -4.65 -11.46
C ARG A 60 7.91 -4.52 -11.98
N TYR A 61 7.51 -3.27 -12.25
CA TYR A 61 6.18 -2.95 -12.73
C TYR A 61 6.23 -2.35 -14.14
N PRO A 62 5.46 -2.83 -15.11
CA PRO A 62 5.34 -2.17 -16.40
C PRO A 62 4.64 -0.80 -16.25
N PRO A 63 5.05 0.24 -16.99
CA PRO A 63 4.36 1.52 -16.98
C PRO A 63 2.87 1.39 -17.33
N TYR A 64 2.01 2.15 -16.64
CA TYR A 64 0.58 2.32 -16.96
C TYR A 64 -0.25 1.02 -16.97
N SER A 65 0.00 0.11 -16.03
CA SER A 65 -0.74 -1.16 -15.93
C SER A 65 -1.63 -1.24 -14.68
N PRO A 66 -2.68 -0.40 -14.52
CA PRO A 66 -3.51 -0.38 -13.30
C PRO A 66 -4.24 -1.71 -13.00
N ASP A 67 -4.29 -2.62 -13.97
CA ASP A 67 -4.77 -3.99 -13.84
C ASP A 67 -3.84 -4.88 -12.99
N LEU A 68 -2.58 -4.48 -12.79
CA LEU A 68 -1.59 -5.25 -12.04
C LEU A 68 -1.40 -4.78 -10.59
N THR A 69 -2.17 -3.80 -10.11
CA THR A 69 -2.11 -3.28 -8.73
C THR A 69 -3.36 -3.70 -7.95
N PRO A 70 -3.25 -4.65 -6.99
CA PRO A 70 -4.37 -5.06 -6.14
C PRO A 70 -4.97 -3.90 -5.37
N THR A 71 -4.15 -2.88 -5.07
CA THR A 71 -4.63 -1.63 -4.48
C THR A 71 -5.65 -0.93 -5.37
N ASP A 72 -5.41 -0.85 -6.67
CA ASP A 72 -6.30 -0.13 -7.60
C ASP A 72 -7.49 -0.99 -8.01
N PHE A 73 -7.26 -2.21 -8.54
CA PHE A 73 -8.33 -3.02 -9.07
C PHE A 73 -9.20 -3.69 -7.99
N TYR A 74 -8.70 -3.86 -6.77
CA TYR A 74 -9.44 -4.55 -5.71
C TYR A 74 -9.75 -3.66 -4.52
N PHE A 75 -8.74 -3.07 -3.86
CA PHE A 75 -8.98 -2.29 -2.65
C PHE A 75 -9.79 -1.01 -2.94
N PHE A 76 -9.33 -0.17 -3.88
CA PHE A 76 -10.00 1.09 -4.21
C PHE A 76 -11.35 0.86 -4.89
N GLN A 77 -11.48 -0.11 -5.80
CA GLN A 77 -12.80 -0.43 -6.37
C GLN A 77 -13.85 -0.81 -5.31
N ASN A 78 -13.46 -1.48 -4.22
CA ASN A 78 -14.38 -1.80 -3.12
C ASN A 78 -14.63 -0.60 -2.20
N LEU A 79 -13.62 0.25 -2.00
CA LEU A 79 -13.75 1.49 -1.25
C LEU A 79 -14.68 2.49 -1.96
N ASP A 80 -14.52 2.68 -3.27
CA ASP A 80 -15.31 3.60 -4.09
C ASP A 80 -16.82 3.33 -4.00
N LYS A 81 -17.21 2.06 -3.93
CA LYS A 81 -18.63 1.66 -3.74
C LYS A 81 -19.22 2.20 -2.44
N ILE A 82 -18.40 2.29 -1.39
CA ILE A 82 -18.82 2.84 -0.09
C ILE A 82 -18.80 4.37 -0.13
N LEU A 83 -17.76 4.94 -0.75
CA LEU A 83 -17.63 6.39 -0.88
C LEU A 83 -18.75 6.99 -1.73
N ALA A 84 -19.20 6.31 -2.79
CA ALA A 84 -20.28 6.76 -3.66
C ALA A 84 -21.61 6.99 -2.90
N CYS A 85 -21.80 6.33 -1.77
CA CYS A 85 -23.01 6.43 -0.95
C CYS A 85 -22.89 7.42 0.23
N LYS A 86 -21.75 8.09 0.41
CA LYS A 86 -21.48 8.97 1.57
C LYS A 86 -21.15 10.40 1.14
N LYS A 87 -21.69 11.38 1.88
CA LYS A 87 -21.22 12.77 1.81
C LYS A 87 -20.14 12.98 2.87
N LEU A 88 -18.89 13.14 2.44
CA LEU A 88 -17.73 13.31 3.31
C LEU A 88 -17.27 14.77 3.24
N ASN A 89 -17.68 15.57 4.23
CA ASN A 89 -17.44 17.02 4.22
C ASN A 89 -16.23 17.43 5.08
N THR A 90 -15.65 16.50 5.84
CA THR A 90 -14.51 16.76 6.74
C THR A 90 -13.44 15.69 6.56
N GLN A 91 -12.19 16.05 6.84
CA GLN A 91 -11.08 15.10 6.83
C GLN A 91 -11.32 13.95 7.82
N GLU A 92 -11.86 14.24 9.00
CA GLU A 92 -12.21 13.24 10.00
C GLU A 92 -13.25 12.24 9.49
N ALA A 93 -14.29 12.70 8.77
CA ALA A 93 -15.28 11.81 8.17
C ALA A 93 -14.66 10.85 7.15
N VAL A 94 -13.66 11.32 6.39
CA VAL A 94 -12.90 10.49 5.43
C VAL A 94 -12.05 9.45 6.18
N GLN A 95 -11.33 9.87 7.22
CA GLN A 95 -10.50 8.97 8.05
C GLN A 95 -11.35 7.88 8.71
N ASN A 96 -12.43 8.27 9.39
CA ASN A 96 -13.33 7.32 10.06
C ASN A 96 -13.96 6.35 9.05
N THR A 97 -14.39 6.83 7.87
CA THR A 97 -14.95 5.94 6.84
C THR A 97 -13.91 4.94 6.32
N LEU A 98 -12.65 5.35 6.16
CA LEU A 98 -11.58 4.46 5.74
C LEU A 98 -11.26 3.41 6.83
N GLU A 99 -11.24 3.82 8.10
CA GLU A 99 -11.03 2.92 9.23
C GLU A 99 -12.18 1.91 9.36
N GLU A 100 -13.44 2.36 9.30
CA GLU A 100 -14.63 1.50 9.24
C GLU A 100 -14.56 0.51 8.06
N PHE A 101 -14.12 0.98 6.89
CA PHE A 101 -13.97 0.12 5.72
C PHE A 101 -12.97 -1.00 5.98
N ILE A 102 -11.76 -0.65 6.44
CA ILE A 102 -10.67 -1.61 6.70
C ILE A 102 -11.07 -2.62 7.79
N THR A 103 -11.63 -2.13 8.90
CA THR A 103 -12.01 -2.97 10.05
C THR A 103 -13.22 -3.86 9.78
N SER A 104 -14.11 -3.47 8.87
CA SER A 104 -15.28 -4.29 8.48
C SER A 104 -14.98 -5.36 7.44
N ARG A 105 -13.75 -5.43 6.91
CA ARG A 105 -13.40 -6.45 5.90
C ARG A 105 -13.26 -7.83 6.56
N PRO A 106 -13.71 -8.92 5.90
CA PRO A 106 -13.40 -10.27 6.36
C PRO A 106 -11.89 -10.53 6.30
N ASP A 107 -11.40 -11.44 7.14
CA ASP A 107 -9.97 -11.78 7.26
C ASP A 107 -9.30 -12.17 5.94
N ASP A 108 -10.09 -12.72 5.00
CA ASP A 108 -9.61 -13.17 3.70
C ASP A 108 -9.66 -12.10 2.60
N PHE A 109 -10.19 -10.91 2.88
CA PHE A 109 -10.36 -9.84 1.89
C PHE A 109 -9.03 -9.46 1.23
N PHE A 110 -8.01 -9.14 2.04
CA PHE A 110 -6.70 -8.76 1.52
C PHE A 110 -6.03 -9.91 0.76
N LYS A 111 -6.18 -11.15 1.26
CA LYS A 111 -5.66 -12.35 0.58
C LYS A 111 -6.32 -12.56 -0.78
N LYS A 112 -7.64 -12.39 -0.87
CA LYS A 112 -8.40 -12.46 -2.13
C LYS A 112 -7.94 -11.41 -3.14
N GLY A 113 -7.62 -10.20 -2.69
CA GLY A 113 -7.07 -9.16 -3.55
C GLY A 113 -5.72 -9.55 -4.14
N ILE A 114 -4.80 -10.02 -3.29
CA ILE A 114 -3.47 -10.47 -3.72
C ILE A 114 -3.55 -11.71 -4.63
N ASN A 115 -4.39 -12.69 -4.30
CA ASN A 115 -4.54 -13.92 -5.10
C ASN A 115 -5.25 -13.72 -6.44
N LYS A 116 -5.72 -12.51 -6.74
CA LYS A 116 -6.24 -12.12 -8.06
C LYS A 116 -5.16 -11.55 -8.98
N LEU A 117 -3.93 -11.38 -8.48
CA LEU A 117 -2.79 -11.14 -9.34
C LEU A 117 -2.62 -12.30 -10.32
N PRO A 118 -2.33 -12.01 -11.60
CA PRO A 118 -2.13 -13.03 -12.63
C PRO A 118 -0.89 -13.91 -12.36
#